data_AF-A0AA41DEE2-F1
#
_entry.id   AF-A0AA41DEE2-F1
#
_cell.length_a   1.000
_cell.length_b   1.000
_cell.length_c   1.000
_cell.angle_alpha   90.00
_cell.angle_beta   90.00
_cell.angle_gamma   90.00
#
_symmetry.space_group_name_H-M   'P 1'
#
loop_
_entity.id
_entity.type
_entity.pdbx_description
1 polymer ?
#
loop_
_entity_poly.entity_id
_entity_poly.type
_entity_poly.pdbx_seq_one_letter_code
_entity_poly.pdbx_strand_id
1 'polypeptide(L)' 'MNAKEIAKFFAGFAANQLLTHGALAVAGIRFSVFGINYTPQLNTIAAIAWGTIALLLIYYAWVRR' A
#
# COMPACT_ATOMS: atom_id res chain seq x y z
N MET A 1 -8.54 -15.47 15.02
CA MET A 1 -8.45 -13.99 14.94
C MET A 1 -9.69 -13.48 14.21
N ASN A 2 -10.35 -12.42 14.69
CA ASN A 2 -11.55 -11.86 14.04
C ASN A 2 -11.20 -11.25 12.67
N ALA A 3 -12.08 -11.35 11.68
CA ALA A 3 -11.94 -10.74 10.35
C ALA A 3 -11.63 -9.23 10.42
N LYS A 4 -12.24 -8.49 11.37
CA LYS A 4 -11.91 -7.07 11.56
C LYS A 4 -10.48 -6.85 12.03
N GLU A 5 -9.98 -7.67 12.96
CA GLU A 5 -8.59 -7.57 13.44
C GLU A 5 -7.58 -7.93 12.35
N ILE A 6 -7.88 -8.95 11.53
CA ILE A 6 -7.10 -9.26 10.33
C ILE A 6 -7.06 -8.04 9.39
N ALA A 7 -8.19 -7.40 9.15
CA ALA A 7 -8.26 -6.23 8.29
C ALA A 7 -7.50 -5.02 8.86
N LYS A 8 -7.48 -4.81 10.19
CA LYS A 8 -6.64 -3.77 10.82
C LYS A 8 -5.15 -3.99 10.59
N PHE A 9 -4.70 -5.24 10.74
CA PHE A 9 -3.31 -5.60 10.48
C PHE A 9 -2.93 -5.32 9.02
N PHE A 10 -3.75 -5.79 8.08
CA PHE A 10 -3.48 -5.57 6.66
C PHE A 10 -3.66 -4.11 6.23
N ALA A 11 -4.50 -3.33 6.91
CA ALA A 11 -4.58 -1.89 6.69
C ALA A 11 -3.24 -1.20 7.02
N GLY A 12 -2.62 -1.58 8.15
CA GLY A 12 -1.28 -1.11 8.52
C GLY A 12 -0.21 -1.52 7.49
N PHE A 13 -0.24 -2.78 7.04
CA PHE A 13 0.65 -3.27 5.99
C PHE A 13 0.48 -2.49 4.66
N ALA A 14 -0.76 -2.31 4.20
CA ALA A 14 -1.05 -1.58 2.98
C ALA A 14 -0.66 -0.09 3.09
N ALA A 15 -0.86 0.52 4.26
CA ALA A 15 -0.41 1.89 4.53
C ALA A 15 1.13 2.00 4.47
N ASN A 16 1.86 1.03 5.03
CA ASN A 16 3.32 0.98 4.90
C ASN A 16 3.76 0.92 3.44
N GLN A 17 3.11 0.08 2.62
CA GLN A 17 3.42 -0.02 1.20
C GLN A 17 3.10 1.28 0.45
N LEU A 18 1.96 1.92 0.72
CA LEU A 18 1.62 3.24 0.18
C LEU A 18 2.71 4.26 0.50
N LEU A 19 3.13 4.36 1.78
CA LEU A 19 4.13 5.33 2.20
C LEU A 19 5.50 5.04 1.59
N THR A 20 5.90 3.78 1.53
CA THR A 20 7.18 3.37 0.94
C THR A 20 7.23 3.71 -0.54
N HIS A 21 6.24 3.25 -1.32
CA HIS A 21 6.20 3.55 -2.75
C HIS A 21 5.98 5.05 -3.02
N GLY A 22 5.19 5.73 -2.18
CA GLY A 22 4.99 7.18 -2.25
C GLY A 22 6.28 7.96 -2.04
N ALA A 23 7.05 7.62 -1.00
CA ALA A 23 8.35 8.23 -0.74
C ALA A 23 9.33 8.02 -1.90
N LEU A 24 9.39 6.79 -2.43
CA LEU A 24 10.23 6.46 -3.60
C LEU A 24 9.80 7.23 -4.86
N ALA A 25 8.49 7.43 -5.05
CA ALA A 25 7.95 8.19 -6.18
C ALA A 25 8.32 9.67 -6.09
N VAL A 26 8.15 10.28 -4.91
CA VAL A 26 8.52 11.69 -4.66
C VAL A 26 10.02 11.89 -4.82
N ALA A 27 10.83 10.94 -4.36
CA ALA A 27 12.29 10.99 -4.49
C ALA A 27 12.80 10.66 -5.91
N GLY A 28 11.94 10.21 -6.83
CA GLY A 28 12.34 9.81 -8.19
C GLY A 28 13.26 8.58 -8.24
N ILE A 29 13.25 7.75 -7.19
CA ILE A 29 14.14 6.59 -7.07
C ILE A 29 13.67 5.46 -7.97
N ARG A 30 14.62 4.87 -8.71
CA ARG A 30 14.43 3.64 -9.47
C ARG A 30 15.09 2.49 -8.73
N PHE A 31 14.39 1.38 -8.59
CA PHE A 31 14.88 0.23 -7.84
C PHE A 31 14.39 -1.08 -8.48
N SER A 32 15.02 -2.19 -8.10
CA SER A 32 14.65 -3.52 -8.58
C SER A 32 14.36 -4.43 -7.40
N VAL A 33 13.28 -5.21 -7.48
CA VAL A 33 12.89 -6.17 -6.45
C VAL A 33 12.51 -7.48 -7.13
N PHE A 34 13.15 -8.58 -6.73
CA PHE A 34 12.95 -9.90 -7.34
C PHE A 34 13.07 -9.90 -8.87
N GLY A 35 13.99 -9.10 -9.42
CA GLY A 35 14.21 -8.97 -10.87
C GLY A 35 13.20 -8.06 -11.59
N ILE A 36 12.24 -7.46 -10.88
CA ILE A 36 11.29 -6.49 -11.43
C ILE A 36 11.85 -5.08 -11.23
N ASN A 37 12.11 -4.39 -12.34
CA ASN A 37 12.55 -3.01 -12.32
C ASN A 37 11.36 -2.07 -12.17
N TYR A 38 11.29 -1.40 -11.02
CA TYR A 38 10.27 -0.39 -10.74
C TYR A 38 10.63 0.91 -11.46
N THR A 39 9.96 1.14 -12.58
CA THR A 39 9.95 2.45 -13.23
C THR A 39 9.17 3.46 -12.38
N PRO A 40 9.39 4.78 -12.55
CA PRO A 40 8.62 5.79 -11.83
C PRO A 40 7.10 5.62 -11.98
N GLN A 41 6.66 5.25 -13.19
CA GLN A 41 5.26 4.98 -13.50
C GLN A 41 4.75 3.76 -12.74
N LEU A 42 5.47 2.63 -12.79
CA LEU A 42 5.07 1.41 -12.08
C LEU A 42 5.04 1.61 -10.56
N ASN A 43 6.03 2.32 -10.01
CA ASN A 43 6.09 2.64 -8.59
C ASN A 43 4.92 3.55 -8.14
N THR A 44 4.54 4.53 -8.97
CA THR A 44 3.39 5.40 -8.70
C THR A 44 2.08 4.61 -8.73
N ILE A 45 1.91 3.72 -9.70
CA ILE A 45 0.76 2.82 -9.77
C ILE A 45 0.68 1.94 -8.51
N ALA A 46 1.82 1.39 -8.06
CA ALA A 46 1.88 0.60 -6.83
C ALA A 46 1.44 1.42 -5.61
N ALA A 47 1.91 2.66 -5.46
CA ALA A 47 1.47 3.55 -4.37
C ALA A 47 -0.04 3.74 -4.38
N ILE A 48 -0.63 4.07 -5.53
CA ILE A 48 -2.09 4.28 -5.67
C ILE A 48 -2.87 3.00 -5.34
N ALA A 49 -2.43 1.84 -5.84
CA ALA A 49 -3.07 0.56 -5.57
C ALA A 49 -3.06 0.24 -4.07
N TRP A 50 -1.91 0.38 -3.41
CA TRP A 50 -1.78 0.15 -1.97
C TRP A 50 -2.60 1.13 -1.15
N GLY A 51 -2.66 2.41 -1.54
CA GLY A 51 -3.51 3.40 -0.88
C GLY A 51 -4.99 3.07 -1.00
N THR A 52 -5.44 2.62 -2.17
CA THR A 52 -6.82 2.18 -2.38
C THR A 52 -7.17 0.99 -1.48
N ILE A 53 -6.29 -0.01 -1.42
CA ILE A 53 -6.46 -1.18 -0.53
C ILE A 53 -6.50 -0.75 0.94
N ALA A 54 -5.59 0.13 1.36
CA ALA A 54 -5.56 0.64 2.73
C ALA A 54 -6.89 1.33 3.10
N LEU A 55 -7.42 2.20 2.24
CA LEU A 55 -8.70 2.87 2.48
C LEU A 55 -9.88 1.89 2.59
N LEU A 56 -9.93 0.89 1.71
CA LEU A 56 -10.98 -0.15 1.75
C LEU A 56 -10.91 -1.00 3.03
N LEU A 57 -9.70 -1.38 3.45
CA LEU A 57 -9.49 -2.14 4.68
C LEU A 57 -9.82 -1.31 5.92
N ILE A 58 -9.45 -0.02 5.94
CA ILE A 58 -9.81 0.91 7.01
C ILE A 58 -11.33 1.04 7.11
N TYR A 59 -12.00 1.23 5.97
CA TYR A 59 -13.45 1.29 5.94
C TYR A 59 -14.08 0.00 6.49
N TYR A 60 -13.63 -1.18 6.05
CA TYR A 60 -14.16 -2.45 6.53
C TYR A 60 -13.91 -2.68 8.03
N ALA A 61 -12.71 -2.37 8.52
CA ALA A 61 -12.28 -2.71 9.87
C ALA A 61 -12.87 -1.78 10.95
N TRP A 62 -13.07 -0.49 10.64
CA TRP A 62 -13.54 0.49 11.63
C TRP A 62 -14.90 1.10 11.32
N VAL A 63 -15.26 1.30 10.04
CA VAL A 63 -16.48 2.06 9.66
C VAL A 63 -17.67 1.13 9.41
N ARG A 64 -17.44 0.05 8.67
CA ARG A 64 -18.49 -0.94 8.38
C ARG A 64 -18.86 -1.68 9.65
N ARG A 65 -20.14 -1.59 10.05
CA ARG A 65 -20.70 -2.31 11.19
C ARG A 65 -20.74 -3.81 10.92
#